data_AF-A0A7X7EP29-F1
#
_entry.id   AF-A0A7X7EP29-F1
#
_cell.length_a   1.000
_cell.length_b   1.000
_cell.length_c   1.000
_cell.angle_alpha   90.00
_cell.angle_beta   90.00
_cell.angle_gamma   90.00
#
_symmetry.space_group_name_H-M   'P 1'
#
loop_
_entity.id
_entity.type
_entity.pdbx_description
1 polymer ?
#
loop_
_entity_poly.entity_id
_entity_poly.type
_entity_poly.pdbx_seq_one_letter_code
_entity_poly.pdbx_strand_id
1 'polypeptide(L)'
;MNPVRDTDIIEKAREYLTRDWAITKSGRPASRVSPELVFDHSARILETARFLLKDSALTGLRIDEIILAAAAMFHDAGWVDLVRHAELEAGQIYSKPADTELLARSGRVAGEILIKLLPLRMVEKTVEIIADLKNPNPSQPEVKLIADAENLEDFGLLGIVSQIRIAQALGKSNQQVLDIWHRQQEYHYWEARIKTAFHLDLTKKIAAHRLEKMAGIYDLIELEMTLDDVQDLVPPIPSQSPTANSTVSIQKK
;
A
#
# COMPACT_ATOMS: atom_id res chain seq x y z
N MET A 1 28.30 17.31 19.89
CA MET A 1 27.62 16.81 18.69
C MET A 1 26.37 17.63 18.47
N ASN A 2 26.08 18.03 17.24
CA ASN A 2 24.80 18.71 16.94
C ASN A 2 23.64 17.74 17.20
N PRO A 3 22.50 18.22 17.71
CA PRO A 3 21.31 17.38 17.86
C PRO A 3 20.90 16.84 16.49
N VAL A 4 20.68 15.53 16.42
CA VAL A 4 20.18 14.87 15.19
C VAL A 4 18.75 15.35 14.97
N ARG A 5 18.46 15.76 13.74
CA ARG A 5 17.12 16.15 13.31
C ARG A 5 16.48 14.99 12.57
N ASP A 6 15.16 14.98 12.54
CA ASP A 6 14.36 14.08 11.72
C ASP A 6 14.73 14.16 10.24
N THR A 7 15.09 15.35 9.74
CA THR A 7 15.57 15.55 8.36
C THR A 7 16.80 14.72 8.03
N ASP A 8 17.69 14.53 9.01
CA ASP A 8 18.92 13.76 8.82
C ASP A 8 18.61 12.26 8.68
N ILE A 9 17.57 11.77 9.37
CA ILE A 9 17.02 10.40 9.21
C ILE A 9 16.36 10.24 7.85
N ILE A 10 15.51 11.17 7.45
CA ILE A 10 14.78 11.11 6.18
C ILE A 10 15.74 11.12 5.00
N GLU A 11 16.80 11.93 5.04
CA GLU A 11 17.84 11.96 4.00
C GLU A 11 18.56 10.61 3.91
N LYS A 12 18.90 10.01 5.05
CA LYS A 12 19.58 8.71 5.10
C LYS A 12 18.70 7.56 4.65
N ALA A 13 17.41 7.62 4.99
CA ALA A 13 16.42 6.69 4.47
C ALA A 13 16.25 6.86 2.96
N ARG A 14 16.18 8.09 2.43
CA ARG A 14 16.15 8.32 0.98
C ARG A 14 17.37 7.72 0.31
N GLU A 15 18.57 8.06 0.78
CA GLU A 15 19.83 7.52 0.25
C GLU A 15 19.80 6.00 0.20
N TYR A 16 19.36 5.34 1.27
CA TYR A 16 19.31 3.89 1.29
C TYR A 16 18.17 3.31 0.45
N LEU A 17 16.95 3.85 0.54
CA LEU A 17 15.77 3.25 -0.09
C LEU A 17 15.72 3.47 -1.60
N THR A 18 16.37 4.50 -2.13
CA THR A 18 16.29 4.83 -3.57
C THR A 18 17.53 4.48 -4.38
N ARG A 19 18.65 4.15 -3.70
CA ARG A 19 19.92 3.89 -4.36
C ARG A 19 20.06 2.45 -4.87
N ASP A 20 20.66 2.28 -6.05
CA ASP A 20 21.21 1.00 -6.53
C ASP A 20 20.26 -0.20 -6.38
N TRP A 21 19.01 -0.06 -6.81
CA TRP A 21 18.12 -1.22 -7.02
C TRP A 21 18.67 -2.00 -8.21
N ALA A 22 19.40 -3.09 -7.92
CA ALA A 22 20.02 -4.03 -8.86
C ALA A 22 20.13 -3.53 -10.31
N ILE A 23 21.29 -2.96 -10.66
CA ILE A 23 21.61 -2.72 -12.08
C ILE A 23 21.97 -4.08 -12.67
N THR A 24 21.30 -4.49 -13.74
CA THR A 24 21.67 -5.69 -14.49
C THR A 24 23.15 -5.62 -14.93
N LYS A 25 23.78 -6.76 -15.26
CA LYS A 25 25.13 -6.77 -15.86
C LYS A 25 25.27 -5.85 -17.10
N SER A 26 24.14 -5.48 -17.72
CA SER A 26 24.06 -4.58 -18.87
C SER A 26 23.98 -3.08 -18.55
N GLY A 27 24.04 -2.68 -17.28
CA GLY A 27 23.88 -1.27 -16.90
C GLY A 27 22.42 -0.78 -16.90
N ARG A 28 21.46 -1.62 -17.25
CA ARG A 28 20.02 -1.28 -17.19
C ARG A 28 19.44 -1.57 -15.81
N PRO A 29 18.51 -0.75 -15.31
CA PRO A 29 17.73 -1.10 -14.13
C PRO A 29 17.13 -2.49 -14.33
N ALA A 30 17.32 -3.42 -13.38
CA ALA A 30 16.71 -4.75 -13.48
C ALA A 30 15.18 -4.71 -13.40
N SER A 31 14.63 -3.59 -12.95
CA SER A 31 13.21 -3.41 -12.69
C SER A 31 12.64 -2.16 -13.35
N ARG A 32 11.36 -2.25 -13.74
CA ARG A 32 10.52 -1.10 -14.14
C ARG A 32 9.91 -0.37 -12.94
N VAL A 33 10.10 -0.87 -11.72
CA VAL A 33 9.59 -0.25 -10.50
C VAL A 33 10.52 0.90 -10.11
N SER A 34 9.93 2.07 -9.87
CA SER A 34 10.66 3.24 -9.41
C SER A 34 11.32 2.94 -8.06
N PRO A 35 12.61 3.25 -7.88
CA PRO A 35 13.27 3.13 -6.58
C PRO A 35 12.67 4.06 -5.51
N GLU A 36 11.92 5.09 -5.91
CA GLU A 36 11.19 5.97 -5.00
C GLU A 36 9.98 5.28 -4.34
N LEU A 37 9.50 4.14 -4.87
CA LEU A 37 8.26 3.51 -4.39
C LEU A 37 8.26 3.25 -2.87
N VAL A 38 9.34 2.65 -2.35
CA VAL A 38 9.44 2.29 -0.92
C VAL A 38 9.67 3.54 -0.07
N PHE A 39 10.45 4.49 -0.59
CA PHE A 39 10.68 5.77 0.09
C PHE A 39 9.38 6.57 0.21
N ASP A 40 8.64 6.74 -0.88
CA ASP A 40 7.39 7.50 -0.91
C ASP A 40 6.33 6.88 0.01
N HIS A 41 6.25 5.54 0.04
CA HIS A 41 5.40 4.85 1.01
C HIS A 41 5.81 5.17 2.44
N SER A 42 7.09 4.95 2.79
CA SER A 42 7.61 5.21 4.14
C SER A 42 7.42 6.66 4.59
N ALA A 43 7.61 7.62 3.67
CA ALA A 43 7.37 9.04 3.93
C ALA A 43 5.90 9.33 4.21
N ARG A 44 4.95 8.74 3.47
CA ARG A 44 3.52 8.86 3.76
C ARG A 44 3.14 8.23 5.09
N ILE A 45 3.75 7.09 5.45
CA ILE A 45 3.56 6.47 6.76
C ILE A 45 4.00 7.41 7.88
N LEU A 46 5.20 8.01 7.77
CA LEU A 46 5.69 8.98 8.76
C LEU A 46 4.76 10.19 8.88
N GLU A 47 4.36 10.81 7.77
CA GLU A 47 3.47 11.97 7.79
C GLU A 47 2.09 11.62 8.36
N THR A 48 1.58 10.43 8.05
CA THR A 48 0.33 9.94 8.63
C THR A 48 0.48 9.70 10.13
N ALA A 49 1.55 9.03 10.58
CA ALA A 49 1.83 8.81 12.00
C ALA A 49 1.95 10.13 12.77
N ARG A 50 2.61 11.15 12.19
CA ARG A 50 2.67 12.51 12.76
C ARG A 50 1.31 13.17 12.85
N PHE A 51 0.47 13.02 11.83
CA PHE A 51 -0.89 13.52 11.88
C PHE A 51 -1.69 12.87 13.02
N LEU A 52 -1.49 11.58 13.26
CA LEU A 52 -2.17 10.81 14.31
C LEU A 52 -1.74 11.19 15.73
N LEU A 53 -0.61 11.88 15.93
CA LEU A 53 -0.23 12.47 17.23
C LEU A 53 -1.30 13.43 17.80
N LYS A 54 -2.23 13.90 16.96
CA LYS A 54 -3.37 14.74 17.38
C LYS A 54 -4.49 13.95 18.07
N ASP A 55 -4.45 12.63 18.10
CA ASP A 55 -5.44 11.82 18.81
C ASP A 55 -5.34 12.06 20.32
N SER A 56 -6.47 12.40 20.94
CA SER A 56 -6.55 12.63 22.39
C SER A 56 -6.11 11.43 23.24
N ALA A 57 -6.21 10.21 22.73
CA ALA A 57 -5.77 8.99 23.42
C ALA A 57 -4.25 8.94 23.66
N LEU A 58 -3.49 9.76 22.94
CA LEU A 58 -2.03 9.87 23.09
C LEU A 58 -1.62 11.00 24.06
N THR A 59 -2.58 11.77 24.58
CA THR A 59 -2.31 12.87 25.51
C THR A 59 -1.59 12.35 26.75
N GLY A 60 -0.44 12.94 27.06
CA GLY A 60 0.38 12.57 28.23
C GLY A 60 1.30 11.38 28.01
N LEU A 61 1.24 10.71 26.86
CA LEU A 61 2.25 9.74 26.46
C LEU A 61 3.50 10.47 25.96
N ARG A 62 4.67 9.97 26.36
CA ARG A 62 5.94 10.44 25.82
C ARG A 62 6.25 9.63 24.57
N ILE A 63 6.15 10.28 23.41
CA ILE A 63 6.51 9.72 22.11
C ILE A 63 7.82 10.35 21.67
N ASP A 64 8.81 9.52 21.32
CA ASP A 64 10.07 10.02 20.79
C ASP A 64 9.97 10.15 19.26
N GLU A 65 9.78 11.38 18.77
CA GLU A 65 9.58 11.64 17.34
C GLU A 65 10.78 11.25 16.46
N ILE A 66 12.00 11.23 17.01
CA ILE A 66 13.19 10.81 16.27
C ILE A 66 13.16 9.29 16.07
N ILE A 67 12.77 8.55 17.11
CA ILE A 67 12.60 7.09 17.03
C ILE A 67 11.41 6.75 16.13
N LEU A 68 10.29 7.47 16.23
CA LEU A 68 9.13 7.31 15.35
C LEU A 68 9.52 7.52 13.88
N ALA A 69 10.26 8.60 13.58
CA ALA A 69 10.75 8.87 12.24
C ALA A 69 11.69 7.77 11.75
N ALA A 70 12.64 7.33 12.58
CA ALA A 70 13.56 6.26 12.23
C ALA A 70 12.83 4.95 11.91
N ALA A 71 11.88 4.54 12.76
CA ALA A 71 11.13 3.31 12.56
C ALA A 71 10.23 3.41 11.32
N ALA A 72 9.46 4.49 11.17
CA ALA A 72 8.59 4.68 10.01
C ALA A 72 9.38 4.71 8.69
N MET A 73 10.55 5.35 8.67
CA MET A 73 11.37 5.45 7.46
C MET A 73 12.11 4.16 7.08
N PHE A 74 12.35 3.24 8.03
CA PHE A 74 13.11 2.02 7.77
C PHE A 74 12.32 0.72 7.92
N HIS A 75 11.02 0.75 8.28
CA HIS A 75 10.23 -0.47 8.48
C HIS A 75 10.15 -1.38 7.24
N ASP A 76 10.27 -0.80 6.05
CA ASP A 76 10.26 -1.52 4.77
C ASP A 76 11.66 -1.73 4.15
N ALA A 77 12.73 -1.37 4.85
CA ALA A 77 14.09 -1.45 4.32
C ALA A 77 14.51 -2.88 3.93
N GLY A 78 13.88 -3.90 4.54
CA GLY A 78 14.04 -5.31 4.21
C GLY A 78 13.61 -5.65 2.78
N TRP A 79 12.60 -4.98 2.22
CA TRP A 79 12.21 -5.19 0.82
C TRP A 79 13.34 -4.78 -0.14
N VAL A 80 13.92 -3.61 0.09
CA VAL A 80 15.04 -3.09 -0.70
C VAL A 80 16.25 -3.99 -0.56
N ASP A 81 16.50 -4.49 0.65
CA ASP A 81 17.59 -5.43 0.92
C ASP A 81 17.43 -6.75 0.14
N LEU A 82 16.23 -7.35 0.12
CA LEU A 82 15.94 -8.56 -0.67
C LEU A 82 16.17 -8.34 -2.17
N VAL A 83 15.72 -7.20 -2.71
CA VAL A 83 15.92 -6.86 -4.12
C VAL A 83 17.40 -6.71 -4.46
N ARG A 84 18.19 -6.05 -3.59
CA ARG A 84 19.63 -5.87 -3.79
C ARG A 84 20.40 -7.19 -3.80
N HIS A 85 19.94 -8.15 -3.02
CA HIS A 85 20.54 -9.48 -2.96
C HIS A 85 19.94 -10.48 -3.97
N ALA A 86 19.08 -9.99 -4.88
CA ALA A 86 18.38 -10.80 -5.89
C ALA A 86 17.55 -11.95 -5.29
N GLU A 87 17.05 -11.76 -4.07
CA GLU A 87 16.13 -12.68 -3.37
C GLU A 87 14.66 -12.38 -3.71
N LEU A 88 14.38 -11.19 -4.26
CA LEU A 88 13.06 -10.74 -4.66
C LEU A 88 13.15 -9.88 -5.94
N GLU A 89 12.22 -10.07 -6.87
CA GLU A 89 12.07 -9.15 -8.00
C GLU A 89 11.43 -7.84 -7.51
N ALA A 90 11.93 -6.69 -7.94
CA ALA A 90 11.37 -5.41 -7.45
C ALA A 90 9.89 -5.20 -7.83
N GLY A 91 9.41 -5.85 -8.90
CA GLY A 91 7.98 -5.91 -9.24
C GLY A 91 7.10 -6.63 -8.19
N GLN A 92 7.71 -7.40 -7.29
CA GLN A 92 7.05 -8.16 -6.24
C GLN A 92 7.08 -7.45 -4.89
N ILE A 93 7.69 -6.27 -4.76
CA ILE A 93 7.60 -5.47 -3.52
C ILE A 93 6.12 -5.22 -3.23
N TYR A 94 5.70 -5.50 -1.98
CA TYR A 94 4.31 -5.44 -1.51
C TYR A 94 3.32 -6.42 -2.16
N SER A 95 3.78 -7.34 -3.02
CA SER A 95 2.91 -8.42 -3.54
C SER A 95 2.55 -9.46 -2.47
N LYS A 96 3.28 -9.46 -1.35
CA LYS A 96 3.04 -10.28 -0.17
C LYS A 96 3.03 -9.39 1.07
N PRO A 97 2.25 -9.74 2.11
CA PRO A 97 2.34 -9.08 3.40
C PRO A 97 3.77 -9.19 3.96
N ALA A 98 4.25 -8.13 4.61
CA ALA A 98 5.45 -8.22 5.44
C ALA A 98 5.25 -9.32 6.50
N ASP A 99 6.29 -10.12 6.77
CA ASP A 99 6.30 -11.10 7.84
C ASP A 99 7.40 -10.78 8.86
N THR A 100 7.51 -11.61 9.90
CA THR A 100 8.50 -11.41 10.96
C THR A 100 9.94 -11.45 10.44
N GLU A 101 10.23 -12.27 9.41
CA GLU A 101 11.57 -12.36 8.84
C GLU A 101 11.94 -11.07 8.09
N LEU A 102 11.01 -10.55 7.29
CA LEU A 102 11.18 -9.28 6.61
C LEU A 102 11.39 -8.13 7.60
N LEU A 103 10.58 -8.05 8.66
CA LEU A 103 10.74 -7.01 9.68
C LEU A 103 12.07 -7.14 10.44
N ALA A 104 12.51 -8.36 10.75
CA ALA A 104 13.82 -8.58 11.34
C ALA A 104 14.94 -8.09 10.40
N ARG A 105 14.81 -8.33 9.09
CA ARG A 105 15.74 -7.83 8.07
C ARG A 105 15.71 -6.30 8.00
N SER A 106 14.53 -5.67 7.97
CA SER A 106 14.38 -4.20 8.05
C SER A 106 15.05 -3.63 9.30
N GLY A 107 14.86 -4.27 10.46
CA GLY A 107 15.50 -3.89 11.71
C GLY A 107 17.02 -3.94 11.66
N ARG A 108 17.61 -5.01 11.09
CA ARG A 108 19.08 -5.09 10.90
C ARG A 108 19.61 -3.94 10.05
N VAL A 109 18.98 -3.69 8.91
CA VAL A 109 19.34 -2.59 8.00
C VAL A 109 19.25 -1.24 8.72
N ALA A 110 18.14 -0.99 9.43
CA ALA A 110 17.98 0.21 10.23
C ALA A 110 19.12 0.36 11.25
N GLY A 111 19.46 -0.72 11.96
CA GLY A 111 20.54 -0.75 12.94
C GLY A 111 21.90 -0.34 12.35
N GLU A 112 22.28 -0.94 11.23
CA GLU A 112 23.56 -0.69 10.56
C GLU A 112 23.72 0.75 10.05
N ILE A 113 22.62 1.37 9.61
CA ILE A 113 22.62 2.73 9.07
C ILE A 113 22.54 3.75 10.19
N LEU A 114 21.61 3.57 11.11
CA LEU A 114 21.29 4.56 12.14
C LEU A 114 22.34 4.64 13.24
N ILE A 115 23.16 3.60 13.47
CA ILE A 115 24.25 3.66 14.47
C ILE A 115 25.29 4.75 14.18
N LYS A 116 25.36 5.23 12.93
CA LYS A 116 26.24 6.34 12.52
C LYS A 116 25.65 7.72 12.83
N LEU A 117 24.36 7.77 13.20
CA LEU A 117 23.61 9.01 13.41
C LEU A 117 23.11 9.12 14.85
N LEU A 118 22.53 8.03 15.37
CA LEU A 118 21.81 8.01 16.63
C LEU A 118 22.61 7.31 17.74
N PRO A 119 22.40 7.69 19.02
CA PRO A 119 22.88 6.92 20.15
C PRO A 119 22.37 5.47 20.11
N LEU A 120 23.20 4.51 20.52
CA LEU A 120 22.88 3.07 20.48
C LEU A 120 21.49 2.75 21.06
N ARG A 121 21.13 3.31 22.21
CA ARG A 121 19.80 3.12 22.83
C ARG A 121 18.62 3.46 21.91
N MET A 122 18.75 4.47 21.07
CA MET A 122 17.69 4.91 20.15
C MET A 122 17.63 3.99 18.93
N VAL A 123 18.80 3.48 18.50
CA VAL A 123 18.90 2.48 17.45
C VAL A 123 18.25 1.18 17.90
N GLU A 124 18.61 0.66 19.08
CA GLU A 124 18.01 -0.54 19.67
C GLU A 124 16.50 -0.38 19.76
N LYS A 125 16.03 0.77 20.26
CA LYS A 125 14.59 1.06 20.35
C LYS A 125 13.89 1.10 18.98
N THR A 126 14.54 1.65 17.96
CA THR A 126 14.03 1.67 16.59
C THR A 126 13.87 0.24 16.04
N VAL A 127 14.89 -0.61 16.25
CA VAL A 127 14.86 -2.01 15.82
C VAL A 127 13.76 -2.80 16.55
N GLU A 128 13.60 -2.58 17.85
CA GLU A 128 12.49 -3.15 18.64
C GLU A 128 11.13 -2.76 18.07
N ILE A 129 10.93 -1.48 17.75
CA ILE A 129 9.65 -0.98 17.19
C ILE A 129 9.37 -1.64 15.84
N ILE A 130 10.36 -1.70 14.93
CA ILE A 130 10.19 -2.34 13.62
C ILE A 130 9.82 -3.82 13.77
N ALA A 131 10.48 -4.54 14.68
CA ALA A 131 10.20 -5.95 14.93
C ALA A 131 8.79 -6.19 15.52
N ASP A 132 8.26 -5.24 16.29
CA ASP A 132 6.97 -5.33 16.99
C ASP A 132 5.77 -4.89 16.11
N LEU A 133 5.99 -4.43 14.87
CA LEU A 133 4.89 -3.96 13.98
C LEU A 133 3.84 -5.01 13.64
N LYS A 134 4.16 -6.30 13.75
CA LYS A 134 3.18 -7.40 13.58
C LYS A 134 2.49 -7.85 14.86
N ASN A 135 2.84 -7.26 16.00
CA ASN A 135 2.17 -7.57 17.25
C ASN A 135 0.73 -7.03 17.19
N PRO A 136 -0.30 -7.86 17.40
CA PRO A 136 -1.69 -7.42 17.37
C PRO A 136 -2.06 -6.52 18.57
N ASN A 137 -1.24 -6.49 19.63
CA ASN A 137 -1.47 -5.69 20.82
C ASN A 137 -0.15 -5.07 21.31
N PRO A 138 0.46 -4.17 20.53
CA PRO A 138 1.73 -3.58 20.90
C PRO A 138 1.55 -2.65 22.09
N SER A 139 2.49 -2.68 23.04
CA SER A 139 2.45 -1.81 24.22
C SER A 139 2.98 -0.40 23.93
N GLN A 140 3.85 -0.28 22.93
CA GLN A 140 4.54 0.96 22.57
C GLN A 140 3.65 1.86 21.70
N PRO A 141 3.51 3.16 22.02
CA PRO A 141 2.68 4.08 21.23
C PRO A 141 3.23 4.29 19.82
N GLU A 142 4.54 4.29 19.62
CA GLU A 142 5.17 4.40 18.30
C GLU A 142 4.76 3.24 17.37
N VAL A 143 4.72 2.01 17.90
CA VAL A 143 4.30 0.83 17.13
C VAL A 143 2.84 0.96 16.72
N LYS A 144 1.95 1.40 17.63
CA LYS A 144 0.53 1.65 17.32
C LYS A 144 0.36 2.70 16.23
N LEU A 145 1.12 3.80 16.30
CA LEU A 145 1.06 4.88 15.33
C LEU A 145 1.47 4.44 13.93
N ILE A 146 2.59 3.71 13.82
CA ILE A 146 3.08 3.20 12.53
C ILE A 146 2.12 2.13 11.99
N ALA A 147 1.69 1.17 12.82
CA ALA A 147 0.77 0.13 12.40
C ALA A 147 -0.59 0.70 11.93
N ASP A 148 -1.13 1.70 12.63
CA ASP A 148 -2.36 2.36 12.20
C ASP A 148 -2.15 3.17 10.91
N ALA A 149 -1.01 3.86 10.76
CA ALA A 149 -0.67 4.59 9.55
C ALA A 149 -0.52 3.64 8.34
N GLU A 150 0.14 2.50 8.52
CA GLU A 150 0.30 1.45 7.50
C GLU A 150 -1.06 0.87 7.12
N ASN A 151 -1.89 0.52 8.10
CA ASN A 151 -3.24 0.01 7.85
C ASN A 151 -4.13 1.02 7.11
N LEU A 152 -3.93 2.33 7.27
CA LEU A 152 -4.67 3.35 6.54
C LEU A 152 -4.34 3.42 5.04
N GLU A 153 -3.19 2.90 4.59
CA GLU A 153 -2.83 2.84 3.16
C GLU A 153 -3.69 1.83 2.39
N ASP A 154 -4.29 0.85 3.07
CA ASP A 154 -5.20 -0.12 2.45
C ASP A 154 -6.59 0.45 2.14
N PHE A 155 -6.90 1.67 2.61
CA PHE A 155 -8.19 2.32 2.44
C PHE A 155 -8.14 3.52 1.48
N GLY A 156 -9.24 3.74 0.76
CA GLY A 156 -9.37 4.85 -0.18
C GLY A 156 -8.61 4.60 -1.48
N LEU A 157 -8.33 5.68 -2.23
CA LEU A 157 -7.72 5.59 -3.57
C LEU A 157 -6.35 4.90 -3.57
N LEU A 158 -5.50 5.18 -2.57
CA LEU A 158 -4.18 4.54 -2.47
C LEU A 158 -4.30 3.02 -2.26
N GLY A 159 -5.27 2.60 -1.44
CA GLY A 159 -5.58 1.19 -1.24
C GLY A 159 -6.01 0.50 -2.54
N ILE A 160 -6.87 1.15 -3.33
CA ILE A 160 -7.28 0.65 -4.65
C ILE A 160 -6.08 0.51 -5.58
N VAL A 161 -5.23 1.53 -5.67
CA VAL A 161 -4.02 1.49 -6.51
C VAL A 161 -3.10 0.35 -6.09
N SER A 162 -2.91 0.14 -4.78
CA SER A 162 -2.12 -0.97 -4.25
C SER A 162 -2.73 -2.32 -4.64
N GLN A 163 -4.04 -2.50 -4.48
CA GLN A 163 -4.76 -3.73 -4.84
C GLN A 163 -4.68 -4.04 -6.33
N ILE A 164 -4.86 -3.04 -7.20
CA ILE A 164 -4.72 -3.21 -8.65
C ILE A 164 -3.29 -3.60 -9.00
N ARG A 165 -2.28 -2.95 -8.41
CA ARG A 165 -0.88 -3.31 -8.65
C ARG A 165 -0.58 -4.76 -8.22
N ILE A 166 -1.05 -5.17 -7.04
CA ILE A 166 -0.89 -6.55 -6.54
C ILE A 166 -1.61 -7.52 -7.49
N ALA A 167 -2.82 -7.20 -7.92
CA ALA A 167 -3.59 -8.00 -8.86
C ALA A 167 -2.84 -8.18 -10.19
N GLN A 168 -2.29 -7.10 -10.76
CA GLN A 168 -1.48 -7.14 -11.98
C GLN A 168 -0.21 -7.97 -11.81
N ALA A 169 0.49 -7.82 -10.68
CA ALA A 169 1.67 -8.63 -10.36
C ALA A 169 1.35 -10.13 -10.24
N LEU A 170 0.11 -10.47 -9.85
CA LEU A 170 -0.41 -11.84 -9.78
C LEU A 170 -1.10 -12.31 -11.07
N GLY A 171 -1.10 -11.50 -12.14
CA GLY A 171 -1.74 -11.84 -13.41
C GLY A 171 -3.27 -11.87 -13.36
N LYS A 172 -3.90 -11.15 -12.41
CA LYS A 172 -5.35 -11.07 -12.27
C LYS A 172 -5.92 -9.98 -13.19
N SER A 173 -7.12 -10.23 -13.73
CA SER A 173 -7.87 -9.27 -14.55
C SER A 173 -8.60 -8.23 -13.69
N ASN A 174 -9.03 -7.12 -14.29
CA ASN A 174 -9.86 -6.13 -13.62
C ASN A 174 -11.18 -6.74 -13.09
N GLN A 175 -11.78 -7.67 -13.82
CA GLN A 175 -12.98 -8.39 -13.36
C GLN A 175 -12.70 -9.14 -12.06
N GLN A 176 -11.55 -9.82 -11.95
CA GLN A 176 -11.19 -10.53 -10.73
C GLN A 176 -10.94 -9.58 -9.56
N VAL A 177 -10.52 -8.34 -9.81
CA VAL A 177 -10.41 -7.30 -8.77
C VAL A 177 -11.80 -6.91 -8.27
N LEU A 178 -12.76 -6.69 -9.17
CA LEU A 178 -14.17 -6.44 -8.80
C LEU A 178 -14.77 -7.61 -8.03
N ASP A 179 -14.58 -8.85 -8.50
CA ASP A 179 -15.09 -10.04 -7.82
C ASP A 179 -14.55 -10.16 -6.37
N ILE A 180 -13.28 -9.80 -6.16
CA ILE A 180 -12.68 -9.75 -4.82
C ILE A 180 -13.34 -8.67 -3.97
N TRP A 181 -13.54 -7.47 -4.52
CA TRP A 181 -14.22 -6.38 -3.84
C TRP A 181 -15.64 -6.75 -3.40
N HIS A 182 -16.46 -7.31 -4.29
CA HIS A 182 -17.83 -7.73 -3.96
C HIS A 182 -17.85 -8.79 -2.86
N ARG A 183 -16.94 -9.77 -2.91
CA ARG A 183 -16.81 -10.77 -1.83
C ARG A 183 -16.40 -10.12 -0.52
N GLN A 184 -15.47 -9.16 -0.52
CA GLN A 184 -15.09 -8.45 0.69
C GLN A 184 -16.29 -7.68 1.31
N GLN A 185 -17.16 -7.10 0.49
CA GLN A 185 -18.41 -6.49 0.95
C GLN A 185 -19.38 -7.53 1.51
N GLU A 186 -19.63 -8.62 0.78
CA GLU A 186 -20.52 -9.72 1.20
C GLU A 186 -20.12 -10.31 2.57
N TYR A 187 -18.82 -10.43 2.83
CA TYR A 187 -18.30 -11.00 4.07
C TYR A 187 -18.01 -9.97 5.18
N HIS A 188 -18.41 -8.71 5.02
CA HIS A 188 -18.12 -7.61 5.98
C HIS A 188 -16.64 -7.53 6.36
N TYR A 189 -15.76 -7.80 5.38
CA TYR A 189 -14.31 -7.90 5.61
C TYR A 189 -13.75 -6.56 6.12
N TRP A 190 -14.19 -5.45 5.54
CA TRP A 190 -13.64 -4.13 5.85
C TRP A 190 -14.10 -3.62 7.21
N GLU A 191 -15.34 -3.89 7.61
CA GLU A 191 -15.87 -3.56 8.93
C GLU A 191 -15.15 -4.36 10.03
N ALA A 192 -14.95 -5.65 9.79
CA ALA A 192 -14.15 -6.50 10.67
C ALA A 192 -12.72 -5.96 10.78
N ARG A 193 -12.10 -5.60 9.64
CA ARG A 193 -10.75 -5.05 9.60
C ARG A 193 -10.63 -3.71 10.31
N ILE A 194 -11.57 -2.78 10.12
CA ILE A 194 -11.59 -1.49 10.84
C ILE A 194 -11.67 -1.73 12.35
N LYS A 195 -12.46 -2.71 12.78
CA LYS A 195 -12.63 -3.02 14.19
C LYS A 195 -11.36 -3.62 14.82
N THR A 196 -10.62 -4.46 14.10
CA THR A 196 -9.55 -5.29 14.67
C THR A 196 -8.14 -4.81 14.37
N ALA A 197 -7.93 -4.07 13.27
CA ALA A 197 -6.58 -3.68 12.83
C ALA A 197 -6.10 -2.33 13.39
N PHE A 198 -7.03 -1.48 13.85
CA PHE A 198 -6.70 -0.12 14.32
C PHE A 198 -6.72 -0.02 15.84
N HIS A 199 -5.70 0.65 16.37
CA HIS A 199 -5.51 0.86 17.79
C HIS A 199 -6.15 2.17 18.27
N LEU A 200 -6.18 3.20 17.42
CA LEU A 200 -6.72 4.52 17.74
C LEU A 200 -8.16 4.66 17.24
N ASP A 201 -8.97 5.48 17.92
CA ASP A 201 -10.35 5.72 17.47
C ASP A 201 -10.40 6.75 16.33
N LEU A 202 -9.43 7.69 16.27
CA LEU A 202 -9.29 8.59 15.13
C LEU A 202 -9.03 7.83 13.84
N THR A 203 -8.19 6.80 13.88
CA THR A 203 -7.79 6.02 12.68
C THR A 203 -8.95 5.20 12.16
N LYS A 204 -9.76 4.59 13.04
CA LYS A 204 -11.02 3.92 12.66
C LYS A 204 -11.98 4.86 11.92
N LYS A 205 -12.14 6.10 12.40
CA LYS A 205 -12.99 7.11 11.74
C LYS A 205 -12.46 7.50 10.36
N ILE A 206 -11.14 7.69 10.23
CA ILE A 206 -10.51 7.98 8.94
C ILE A 206 -10.68 6.80 7.98
N ALA A 207 -10.47 5.57 8.46
CA ALA A 207 -10.61 4.35 7.67
C ALA A 207 -12.04 4.17 7.15
N ALA A 208 -13.05 4.36 8.01
CA ALA A 208 -14.46 4.32 7.61
C ALA A 208 -14.78 5.36 6.51
N HIS A 209 -14.34 6.61 6.69
CA HIS A 209 -14.52 7.66 5.67
C HIS A 209 -13.81 7.33 4.35
N ARG A 210 -12.61 6.75 4.41
CA ARG A 210 -11.88 6.32 3.20
C ARG A 210 -12.53 5.10 2.54
N LEU A 211 -13.14 4.20 3.30
CA LEU A 211 -13.86 3.04 2.78
C LEU A 211 -15.10 3.46 1.99
N GLU A 212 -15.85 4.45 2.47
CA GLU A 212 -17.00 5.01 1.73
C GLU A 212 -16.57 5.57 0.37
N LYS A 213 -15.46 6.32 0.33
CA LYS A 213 -14.89 6.83 -0.92
C LYS A 213 -14.39 5.72 -1.84
N MET A 214 -13.79 4.68 -1.26
CA MET A 214 -13.30 3.52 -1.97
C MET A 214 -14.45 2.77 -2.66
N ALA A 215 -15.58 2.60 -1.98
CA ALA A 215 -16.77 2.00 -2.56
C ALA A 215 -17.25 2.74 -3.81
N GLY A 216 -17.39 4.06 -3.74
CA GLY A 216 -17.79 4.86 -4.90
C GLY A 216 -16.82 4.78 -6.10
N ILE A 217 -15.54 4.51 -5.87
CA ILE A 217 -14.58 4.30 -6.97
C ILE A 217 -14.77 2.91 -7.60
N TYR A 218 -15.06 1.88 -6.81
CA TYR A 218 -15.38 0.56 -7.36
C TYR A 218 -16.66 0.57 -8.17
N ASP A 219 -17.68 1.32 -7.73
CA ASP A 219 -18.92 1.50 -8.50
C ASP A 219 -18.63 2.12 -9.87
N LEU A 220 -17.72 3.11 -9.95
CA LEU A 220 -17.29 3.70 -11.23
C LEU A 220 -16.54 2.70 -12.11
N ILE A 221 -15.65 1.88 -11.52
CA ILE A 221 -14.94 0.84 -12.27
C ILE A 221 -15.93 -0.17 -12.85
N GLU A 222 -16.93 -0.60 -12.08
CA GLU A 222 -17.96 -1.53 -12.54
C GLU A 222 -18.82 -0.92 -13.66
N LEU A 223 -19.22 0.34 -13.53
CA LEU A 223 -19.96 1.09 -14.53
C LEU A 223 -19.20 1.18 -15.87
N GLU A 224 -17.91 1.54 -15.84
CA GLU A 224 -17.08 1.61 -17.05
C GLU A 224 -16.83 0.21 -17.66
N MET A 225 -16.73 -0.83 -16.83
CA MET A 225 -16.52 -2.20 -17.32
C MET A 225 -17.76 -2.79 -18.00
N THR A 226 -18.96 -2.34 -17.62
CA THR A 226 -20.24 -2.74 -18.22
C THR A 226 -20.67 -1.85 -19.38
N LEU A 227 -20.02 -0.69 -19.55
CA LEU A 227 -20.37 0.37 -20.50
C LEU A 227 -21.75 0.99 -20.23
N ASP A 228 -22.25 0.84 -19.00
CA ASP A 228 -23.55 1.35 -18.57
C ASP A 228 -23.59 2.89 -18.56
N ASP A 229 -22.44 3.55 -18.41
CA ASP A 229 -22.30 5.02 -18.48
C ASP A 229 -22.51 5.59 -19.89
N VAL A 230 -22.32 4.77 -20.94
CA VAL A 230 -22.38 5.21 -22.33
C VAL A 230 -23.53 4.59 -23.13
N GLN A 231 -24.39 3.77 -22.52
CA GLN A 231 -25.50 3.11 -23.22
C GLN A 231 -26.41 4.12 -23.96
N ASP A 232 -26.73 5.24 -23.32
CA ASP A 232 -27.59 6.30 -23.89
C ASP A 232 -26.91 7.10 -25.02
N LEU A 233 -25.58 6.98 -25.16
CA LEU A 233 -24.83 7.63 -26.24
C LEU A 233 -24.81 6.79 -27.52
N VAL A 234 -25.18 5.51 -27.45
CA VAL A 234 -25.22 4.62 -28.61
C VAL A 234 -26.56 4.82 -29.34
N PRO A 235 -26.56 5.36 -30.57
CA PRO A 235 -27.79 5.48 -31.33
C PRO A 235 -28.39 4.09 -31.57
N PRO A 236 -29.73 3.94 -31.55
CA PRO A 236 -30.37 2.66 -31.79
C PRO A 236 -29.93 2.11 -33.14
N ILE A 237 -29.53 0.83 -33.19
CA ILE A 237 -29.20 0.15 -34.45
C ILE A 237 -30.44 0.29 -35.34
N PRO A 238 -30.32 0.87 -36.55
CA PRO A 238 -31.43 0.93 -37.49
C PRO A 238 -31.95 -0.49 -37.64
N SER A 239 -33.18 -0.73 -37.19
CA SER A 239 -33.81 -2.04 -37.30
C SER A 239 -33.61 -2.50 -38.73
N GLN A 240 -32.89 -3.59 -38.95
CA GLN A 240 -32.75 -4.15 -40.29
C GLN A 240 -34.16 -4.36 -40.79
N SER A 241 -34.61 -3.50 -41.71
CA SER A 241 -35.91 -3.62 -42.33
C SER A 241 -36.02 -5.08 -42.79
N PRO A 242 -37.07 -5.81 -42.40
CA PRO A 242 -37.19 -7.22 -42.73
C PRO A 242 -36.93 -7.35 -44.22
N THR A 243 -35.82 -8.00 -44.58
CA THR A 243 -35.49 -8.28 -45.96
C THR A 243 -36.70 -9.02 -46.51
N ALA A 244 -37.43 -8.33 -47.40
CA ALA A 244 -38.61 -8.90 -48.03
C ALA A 244 -38.20 -10.28 -48.52
N ASN A 245 -38.85 -11.32 -47.97
CA ASN A 245 -38.65 -12.70 -48.38
C ASN A 245 -38.96 -12.78 -49.87
N SER A 246 -37.94 -12.62 -50.70
CA SER A 246 -37.96 -12.87 -52.12
C SER A 246 -38.33 -14.33 -52.28
N THR A 247 -39.62 -14.57 -52.49
CA THR A 247 -40.17 -15.90 -52.72
C THR A 247 -39.66 -16.33 -54.09
N VAL A 248 -38.53 -17.02 -54.12
CA VAL A 248 -37.98 -17.61 -55.33
C VAL A 248 -38.93 -18.74 -55.73
N SER A 249 -39.87 -18.42 -56.62
CA SER A 249 -40.73 -19.39 -57.28
C SER A 249 -39.87 -20.26 -58.19
N ILE A 250 -39.50 -21.46 -57.72
CA ILE A 250 -38.84 -22.47 -58.56
C ILE A 250 -39.89 -23.03 -59.50
N GLN A 251 -39.88 -22.60 -60.77
CA GLN A 251 -40.60 -23.28 -61.84
C GLN A 251 -39.90 -24.60 -62.17
N LYS A 252 -40.58 -25.72 -61.89
CA LYS A 252 -40.19 -27.04 -62.40
C LYS A 252 -40.48 -27.10 -63.90
N LYS A 253 -39.48 -27.47 -64.68
CA LYS A 253 -39.63 -28.00 -66.05
C LYS A 253 -39.67 -29.52 -65.99
#